data_AF-A0A7W1ETW5-F1
#
_entry.id   AF-A0A7W1ETW5-F1
#
_cell.length_a   1.000
_cell.length_b   1.000
_cell.length_c   1.000
_cell.angle_alpha   90.00
_cell.angle_beta   90.00
_cell.angle_gamma   90.00
#
_symmetry.space_group_name_H-M   'P 1'
#
loop_
_entity.id
_entity.type
_entity.pdbx_description
1 polymer ?
#
loop_
_entity_poly.entity_id
_entity_poly.type
_entity_poly.pdbx_seq_one_letter_code
_entity_poly.pdbx_strand_id
1 'polypeptide(L)'
;MENLNSLTIVQIIIRKWKLFFVIMLCAAVLAFAVSFLIKDKYKSNSVVYPVNLFQNSEESSSEQLLQYFLSEDVKYKLAKDFDLFKRYGVDTMSTKGGKALFNFMFQENVTVSPTIYESIEITVKDEDPRFAQKLNRALIANTNDLIRETKRKVVKQYLVNTKQVIDIQSKELDSLSSAILKIKTEYNIVDEKDQAKYLSKQMSTGSSLNENAQLQAKGIKEKSTELKILDGRIKSTLKSYSKIKEKNDSYLLDVAGEMDFYTYVSKPDLQDKKCSPVRWIIVLVSTISAFFFTLVFILFKNRSKDLI
;
A
#
# COMPACT_ATOMS: atom_id res chain seq x y z
N MET A 1 10.29 27.03 55.42
CA MET A 1 9.69 25.90 54.67
C MET A 1 9.79 24.71 55.60
N GLU A 2 8.72 24.34 56.30
CA GLU A 2 8.74 23.11 57.08
C GLU A 2 8.93 21.92 56.13
N ASN A 3 10.00 21.17 56.36
CA ASN A 3 10.30 19.97 55.59
C ASN A 3 9.15 18.99 55.77
N LEU A 4 8.49 18.61 54.67
CA LEU A 4 7.56 17.49 54.62
C LEU A 4 8.33 16.21 54.99
N ASN A 5 8.44 15.91 56.27
CA ASN A 5 9.11 14.71 56.74
C ASN A 5 8.28 13.49 56.36
N SER A 6 8.92 12.48 55.75
CA SER A 6 8.26 11.22 55.38
C SER A 6 7.55 10.55 56.57
N LEU A 7 8.11 10.69 57.77
CA LEU A 7 7.54 10.18 59.02
C LEU A 7 6.21 10.84 59.41
N THR A 8 6.04 12.15 59.15
CA THR A 8 4.80 12.86 59.51
C THR A 8 3.65 12.46 58.59
N ILE A 9 3.94 12.22 57.30
CA ILE A 9 2.97 11.71 56.33
C ILE A 9 2.47 10.32 56.75
N VAL A 10 3.38 9.41 57.11
CA VAL A 10 3.03 8.05 57.56
C VAL A 10 2.19 8.09 58.84
N GLN A 11 2.54 8.93 59.81
CA GLN A 11 1.75 9.11 61.03
C GLN A 11 0.34 9.63 60.75
N ILE A 12 0.18 10.56 59.81
CA ILE A 12 -1.14 11.07 59.41
C ILE A 12 -2.00 9.97 58.80
N ILE A 13 -1.43 9.14 57.93
CA ILE A 13 -2.12 8.01 57.30
C ILE A 13 -2.57 7.00 58.35
N ILE A 14 -1.68 6.59 59.25
CA ILE A 14 -2.00 5.63 60.33
C ILE A 14 -3.04 6.21 61.28
N ARG A 15 -2.93 7.48 61.68
CA ARG A 15 -3.88 8.12 62.61
C ARG A 15 -5.28 8.25 62.01
N LYS A 16 -5.39 8.52 60.71
CA LYS A 16 -6.67 8.70 59.99
C LYS A 16 -7.04 7.51 59.10
N TRP A 17 -6.51 6.31 59.37
CA TRP A 17 -6.66 5.15 58.49
C TRP A 17 -8.13 4.79 58.18
N LYS A 18 -9.05 4.95 59.14
CA LYS A 18 -10.50 4.73 58.94
C LYS A 18 -11.08 5.67 57.88
N LEU A 19 -10.63 6.93 57.84
CA LEU A 19 -11.09 7.91 56.85
C LEU A 19 -10.60 7.53 55.45
N PHE A 20 -9.31 7.19 55.33
CA PHE A 20 -8.75 6.70 54.05
C PHE A 20 -9.47 5.44 53.58
N PHE A 21 -9.71 4.48 54.49
CA PHE A 21 -10.39 3.23 54.17
C PHE A 21 -11.82 3.47 53.65
N VAL A 22 -12.62 4.30 54.33
CA VAL A 22 -13.98 4.62 53.90
C VAL A 22 -13.99 5.31 52.53
N ILE A 23 -13.09 6.27 52.29
CA ILE A 23 -13.04 6.99 51.01
C ILE A 23 -12.60 6.05 49.88
N MET A 24 -11.60 5.19 50.10
CA MET A 24 -11.18 4.19 49.12
C MET A 24 -12.29 3.18 48.84
N LEU A 25 -13.03 2.72 49.85
CA LEU A 25 -14.15 1.80 49.67
C LEU A 25 -15.27 2.45 48.85
N CYS A 26 -15.65 3.69 49.17
CA CYS A 26 -16.64 4.43 48.40
C CYS A 26 -16.18 4.64 46.94
N ALA A 27 -14.92 5.02 46.73
CA ALA A 27 -14.35 5.17 45.39
C ALA A 27 -14.36 3.84 44.61
N ALA A 28 -14.05 2.72 45.27
CA ALA A 28 -14.09 1.40 44.65
C ALA A 28 -15.50 1.01 44.20
N VAL A 29 -16.50 1.19 45.08
CA VAL A 29 -17.90 0.86 44.79
C VAL A 29 -18.45 1.75 43.67
N LEU A 30 -18.18 3.05 43.72
CA LEU A 30 -18.59 3.99 42.67
C LEU A 30 -17.92 3.67 41.33
N ALA A 31 -16.61 3.42 41.32
CA ALA A 31 -15.87 3.07 40.10
C ALA A 31 -16.37 1.75 39.50
N PHE A 32 -16.66 0.75 40.35
CA PHE A 32 -17.21 -0.52 39.92
C PHE A 32 -18.60 -0.34 39.29
N ALA A 33 -19.49 0.44 39.92
CA ALA A 33 -20.82 0.73 39.39
C ALA A 33 -20.76 1.49 38.06
N VAL A 34 -19.94 2.55 37.98
CA VAL A 34 -19.74 3.34 36.75
C VAL A 34 -19.16 2.47 35.63
N SER A 35 -18.32 1.48 35.96
CA SER A 35 -17.77 0.57 34.96
C SER A 35 -18.81 -0.27 34.21
N PHE A 36 -20.04 -0.45 34.73
CA PHE A 36 -21.13 -1.12 34.00
C PHE A 36 -21.84 -0.21 32.99
N LEU A 37 -21.65 1.11 33.08
CA LEU A 37 -22.17 2.05 32.07
C LEU A 37 -21.33 2.03 30.79
N ILE A 38 -20.06 1.61 30.88
CA ILE A 38 -19.17 1.48 29.73
C ILE A 38 -19.48 0.15 29.04
N LYS A 39 -19.87 0.23 27.77
CA LYS A 39 -20.20 -0.95 26.97
C LYS A 39 -18.97 -1.83 26.75
N ASP A 40 -19.18 -3.14 26.80
CA ASP A 40 -18.14 -4.12 26.52
C ASP A 40 -17.80 -4.08 25.01
N LYS A 41 -16.51 -4.06 24.69
CA LYS A 41 -15.97 -4.15 23.32
C LYS A 41 -15.17 -5.43 23.14
N TYR A 42 -15.21 -5.97 21.94
CA TYR A 42 -14.48 -7.13 21.45
C TYR A 42 -13.51 -6.67 20.38
N LYS A 43 -12.43 -7.41 20.18
CA LYS A 43 -11.45 -7.11 19.13
C LYS A 43 -11.36 -8.26 18.13
N SER A 44 -11.08 -7.92 16.88
CA SER A 44 -10.70 -8.85 15.82
C SER A 44 -9.33 -8.46 15.30
N ASN A 45 -8.40 -9.40 15.36
CA ASN A 45 -7.01 -9.26 14.97
C ASN A 45 -6.74 -10.07 13.71
N SER A 46 -5.90 -9.52 12.84
CA SER A 46 -5.39 -10.22 11.67
C SER A 46 -3.99 -9.74 11.34
N VAL A 47 -3.24 -10.58 10.65
CA VAL A 47 -1.90 -10.25 10.16
C VAL A 47 -1.83 -10.55 8.69
N VAL A 48 -1.42 -9.56 7.90
CA VAL A 48 -1.25 -9.69 6.45
C VAL A 48 0.18 -9.38 6.04
N TYR A 49 0.67 -10.08 5.04
CA TYR A 49 1.99 -9.87 4.45
C TYR A 49 1.84 -9.32 3.02
N PRO A 50 2.60 -8.29 2.63
CA PRO A 50 2.53 -7.72 1.29
C PRO A 50 3.01 -8.70 0.21
N VAL A 51 2.27 -8.80 -0.89
CA VAL A 51 2.69 -9.55 -2.08
C VAL A 51 2.40 -8.73 -3.33
N ASN A 52 3.13 -8.96 -4.43
CA ASN A 52 2.86 -8.33 -5.74
C ASN A 52 2.83 -6.78 -5.76
N LEU A 53 3.39 -6.12 -4.74
CA LEU A 53 3.56 -4.66 -4.68
C LEU A 53 4.87 -4.26 -5.37
N PHE A 54 4.78 -3.32 -6.30
CA PHE A 54 5.95 -2.80 -7.00
C PHE A 54 6.66 -1.77 -6.13
N GLN A 55 7.91 -2.07 -5.75
CA GLN A 55 8.78 -1.09 -5.10
C GLN A 55 9.26 -0.06 -6.12
N ASN A 56 8.64 1.12 -6.12
CA ASN A 56 9.02 2.25 -6.97
C ASN A 56 9.93 3.27 -6.25
N SER A 57 10.17 3.07 -4.95
CA SER A 57 10.92 3.94 -4.04
C SER A 57 11.81 3.09 -3.11
N GLU A 58 12.59 3.76 -2.26
CA GLU A 58 13.39 3.11 -1.21
C GLU A 58 12.54 2.51 -0.08
N GLU A 59 11.23 2.78 -0.06
CA GLU A 59 10.28 2.28 0.94
C GLU A 59 10.08 0.77 0.80
N SER A 60 9.90 0.09 1.93
CA SER A 60 9.62 -1.34 1.92
C SER A 60 8.20 -1.64 1.40
N SER A 61 7.98 -2.86 0.90
CA SER A 61 6.63 -3.27 0.48
C SER A 61 5.62 -3.25 1.63
N SER A 62 6.06 -3.43 2.87
CA SER A 62 5.19 -3.37 4.05
C SER A 62 4.83 -1.92 4.40
N GLU A 63 5.77 -0.98 4.25
CA GLU A 63 5.51 0.46 4.38
C GLU A 63 4.51 0.95 3.33
N GLN A 64 4.69 0.54 2.08
CA GLN A 64 3.74 0.88 1.01
C GLN A 64 2.34 0.34 1.30
N LEU A 65 2.24 -0.93 1.70
CA LEU A 65 0.94 -1.52 2.04
C LEU A 65 0.31 -0.80 3.26
N LEU A 66 1.12 -0.43 4.25
CA LEU A 66 0.67 0.34 5.43
C LEU A 66 0.09 1.70 5.00
N GLN A 67 0.73 2.40 4.06
CA GLN A 67 0.20 3.66 3.52
C GLN A 67 -1.17 3.47 2.85
N TYR A 68 -1.37 2.40 2.07
CA TYR A 68 -2.69 2.11 1.49
C TYR A 68 -3.76 1.82 2.55
N PHE A 69 -3.42 1.07 3.61
CA PHE A 69 -4.32 0.84 4.74
C PHE A 69 -4.73 2.13 5.45
N LEU A 70 -3.80 3.08 5.58
CA LEU A 70 -4.01 4.36 6.25
C LEU A 70 -4.64 5.44 5.34
N SER A 71 -4.92 5.12 4.08
CA SER A 71 -5.49 6.06 3.13
C SER A 71 -6.90 6.52 3.51
N GLU A 72 -7.20 7.80 3.23
CA GLU A 72 -8.54 8.36 3.42
C GLU A 72 -9.57 7.63 2.54
N ASP A 73 -9.20 7.21 1.33
CA ASP A 73 -10.09 6.51 0.40
C ASP A 73 -10.60 5.19 0.97
N VAL A 74 -9.71 4.36 1.54
CA VAL A 74 -10.10 3.12 2.22
C VAL A 74 -10.98 3.42 3.42
N LYS A 75 -10.58 4.36 4.26
CA LYS A 75 -11.33 4.75 5.46
C LYS A 75 -12.74 5.23 5.13
N TYR A 76 -12.89 6.12 4.14
CA TYR A 76 -14.19 6.66 3.75
C TYR A 76 -15.05 5.64 3.01
N LYS A 77 -14.45 4.77 2.20
CA LYS A 77 -15.16 3.63 1.60
C LYS A 77 -15.72 2.72 2.69
N LEU A 78 -14.91 2.34 3.68
CA LEU A 78 -15.38 1.59 4.86
C LEU A 78 -16.49 2.33 5.61
N ALA A 79 -16.31 3.63 5.84
CA ALA A 79 -17.29 4.45 6.55
C ALA A 79 -18.66 4.45 5.86
N LYS A 80 -18.66 4.47 4.53
CA LYS A 80 -19.86 4.40 3.71
C LYS A 80 -20.46 3.00 3.69
N ASP A 81 -19.65 1.96 3.44
CA ASP A 81 -20.11 0.57 3.29
C ASP A 81 -20.74 0.02 4.59
N PHE A 82 -20.31 0.53 5.74
CA PHE A 82 -20.73 0.07 7.08
C PHE A 82 -21.50 1.10 7.89
N ASP A 83 -21.84 2.24 7.29
CA ASP A 83 -22.52 3.36 7.96
C ASP A 83 -21.85 3.76 9.29
N LEU A 84 -20.51 3.85 9.29
CA LEU A 84 -19.71 4.05 10.49
C LEU A 84 -19.95 5.43 11.12
N PHE A 85 -20.37 6.42 10.34
CA PHE A 85 -20.74 7.74 10.88
C PHE A 85 -21.86 7.61 11.90
N LYS A 86 -22.94 6.91 11.51
CA LYS A 86 -24.06 6.65 12.41
C LYS A 86 -23.66 5.74 13.57
N ARG A 87 -22.89 4.68 13.28
CA ARG A 87 -22.44 3.73 14.33
C ARG A 87 -21.58 4.41 15.40
N TYR A 88 -20.79 5.40 15.02
CA TYR A 88 -19.96 6.19 15.94
C TYR A 88 -20.66 7.44 16.49
N GLY A 89 -21.94 7.64 16.18
CA GLY A 89 -22.73 8.76 16.69
C GLY A 89 -22.28 10.12 16.13
N VAL A 90 -21.80 10.16 14.88
CA VAL A 90 -21.39 11.39 14.22
C VAL A 90 -22.48 11.85 13.26
N ASP A 91 -23.30 12.81 13.70
CA ASP A 91 -24.52 13.24 12.99
C ASP A 91 -24.25 13.88 11.62
N THR A 92 -23.21 14.72 11.52
CA THR A 92 -22.83 15.33 10.22
C THR A 92 -21.32 15.54 10.12
N MET A 93 -20.77 15.38 8.92
CA MET A 93 -19.40 15.80 8.60
C MET A 93 -19.28 17.31 8.39
N SER A 94 -20.41 18.00 8.19
CA SER A 94 -20.49 19.44 7.88
C SER A 94 -20.46 20.33 9.11
N THR A 95 -20.75 19.81 10.31
CA THR A 95 -20.57 20.56 11.56
C THR A 95 -19.09 20.72 11.89
N LYS A 96 -18.73 21.88 12.45
CA LYS A 96 -17.37 22.16 12.93
C LYS A 96 -16.96 21.06 13.94
N GLY A 97 -15.97 20.26 13.58
CA GLY A 97 -15.46 19.17 14.41
C GLY A 97 -15.98 17.76 14.09
N GLY A 98 -17.00 17.60 13.23
CA GLY A 98 -17.54 16.28 12.86
C GLY A 98 -16.49 15.34 12.26
N LYS A 99 -15.67 15.84 11.33
CA LYS A 99 -14.54 15.09 10.76
C LYS A 99 -13.49 14.70 11.81
N ALA A 100 -13.18 15.61 12.75
CA ALA A 100 -12.20 15.36 13.80
C ALA A 100 -12.70 14.28 14.78
N LEU A 101 -13.99 14.36 15.17
CA LEU A 101 -14.63 13.37 16.02
C LEU A 101 -14.65 11.99 15.34
N PHE A 102 -15.03 11.92 14.06
CA PHE A 102 -15.01 10.67 13.32
C PHE A 102 -13.60 10.07 13.25
N ASN A 103 -12.59 10.88 12.93
CA ASN A 103 -11.21 10.40 12.86
C ASN A 103 -10.73 9.86 14.22
N PHE A 104 -11.05 10.56 15.31
CA PHE A 104 -10.75 10.09 16.66
C PHE A 104 -11.42 8.75 16.96
N MET A 105 -12.73 8.64 16.70
CA MET A 105 -13.48 7.40 16.92
C MET A 105 -13.00 6.25 16.05
N PHE A 106 -12.60 6.54 14.80
CA PHE A 106 -12.03 5.54 13.90
C PHE A 106 -10.68 5.04 14.42
N GLN A 107 -9.76 5.92 14.82
CA GLN A 107 -8.44 5.54 15.34
C GLN A 107 -8.51 4.75 16.67
N GLU A 108 -9.47 5.07 17.54
CA GLU A 108 -9.72 4.33 18.78
C GLU A 108 -10.16 2.87 18.54
N ASN A 109 -10.90 2.65 17.44
CA ASN A 109 -11.51 1.37 17.11
C ASN A 109 -10.73 0.58 16.03
N VAL A 110 -9.98 1.24 15.15
CA VAL A 110 -9.23 0.62 14.05
C VAL A 110 -7.77 1.03 14.16
N THR A 111 -6.92 0.05 14.40
CA THR A 111 -5.47 0.22 14.50
C THR A 111 -4.80 -0.63 13.45
N VAL A 112 -3.92 -0.02 12.67
CA VAL A 112 -3.08 -0.69 11.68
C VAL A 112 -1.63 -0.35 11.99
N SER A 113 -0.78 -1.34 12.19
CA SER A 113 0.60 -1.16 12.59
C SER A 113 1.53 -2.16 11.91
N PRO A 114 2.76 -1.76 11.56
CA PRO A 114 3.76 -2.70 11.09
C PRO A 114 4.18 -3.63 12.24
N THR A 115 4.56 -4.84 11.88
CA THR A 115 5.22 -5.80 12.77
C THR A 115 6.72 -5.79 12.48
N ILE A 116 7.51 -6.38 13.38
CA ILE A 116 8.97 -6.55 13.18
C ILE A 116 9.35 -7.52 12.04
N TYR A 117 8.36 -8.15 11.39
CA TYR A 117 8.55 -9.18 10.36
C TYR A 117 8.02 -8.72 8.98
N GLU A 118 8.05 -7.42 8.69
CA GLU A 118 7.55 -6.84 7.42
C GLU A 118 6.08 -7.23 7.10
N SER A 119 5.32 -7.60 8.14
CA SER A 119 3.88 -7.86 8.07
C SER A 119 3.12 -6.71 8.71
N ILE A 120 1.83 -6.61 8.45
CA ILE A 120 0.95 -5.60 9.02
C ILE A 120 -0.07 -6.27 9.93
N GLU A 121 -0.10 -5.84 11.18
CA GLU A 121 -1.14 -6.21 12.14
C GLU A 121 -2.30 -5.21 12.06
N ILE A 122 -3.51 -5.75 11.97
CA ILE A 122 -4.75 -4.98 11.92
C ILE A 122 -5.61 -5.44 13.09
N THR A 123 -5.98 -4.47 13.93
CA THR A 123 -6.87 -4.67 15.07
C THR A 123 -8.10 -3.79 14.90
N VAL A 124 -9.28 -4.40 14.93
CA VAL A 124 -10.56 -3.70 14.91
C VAL A 124 -11.35 -4.02 16.16
N LYS A 125 -11.92 -3.01 16.81
CA LYS A 125 -12.72 -3.13 18.03
C LYS A 125 -14.15 -2.68 17.77
N ASP A 126 -15.11 -3.44 18.29
CA ASP A 126 -16.53 -3.07 18.25
C ASP A 126 -17.29 -3.70 19.42
N GLU A 127 -18.50 -3.24 19.70
CA GLU A 127 -19.43 -3.82 20.68
C GLU A 127 -19.92 -5.22 20.24
N ASP A 128 -20.03 -5.45 18.93
CA ASP A 128 -20.38 -6.74 18.33
C ASP A 128 -19.11 -7.43 17.78
N PRO A 129 -18.71 -8.61 18.30
CA PRO A 129 -17.52 -9.32 17.84
C PRO A 129 -17.61 -9.74 16.36
N ARG A 130 -18.81 -10.06 15.86
CA ARG A 130 -19.01 -10.41 14.45
C ARG A 130 -18.84 -9.18 13.56
N PHE A 131 -19.30 -8.03 14.02
CA PHE A 131 -19.09 -6.77 13.31
C PHE A 131 -17.61 -6.39 13.28
N ALA A 132 -16.89 -6.50 14.40
CA ALA A 132 -15.45 -6.25 14.44
C ALA A 132 -14.69 -7.11 13.41
N GLN A 133 -15.02 -8.42 13.34
CA GLN A 133 -14.43 -9.33 12.35
C GLN A 133 -14.81 -8.95 10.92
N LYS A 134 -16.08 -8.61 10.67
CA LYS A 134 -16.56 -8.22 9.34
C LYS A 134 -15.87 -6.94 8.86
N LEU A 135 -15.74 -5.95 9.73
CA LEU A 135 -15.09 -4.68 9.43
C LEU A 135 -13.58 -4.87 9.19
N ASN A 136 -12.91 -5.73 9.97
CA ASN A 136 -11.51 -6.09 9.74
C ASN A 136 -11.32 -6.73 8.34
N ARG A 137 -12.13 -7.74 7.99
CA ARG A 137 -12.09 -8.35 6.65
C ARG A 137 -12.31 -7.33 5.54
N ALA A 138 -13.28 -6.43 5.73
CA ALA A 138 -13.60 -5.42 4.74
C ALA A 138 -12.51 -4.37 4.57
N LEU A 139 -11.81 -3.99 5.66
CA LEU A 139 -10.63 -3.13 5.58
C LEU A 139 -9.60 -3.71 4.61
N ILE A 140 -9.26 -4.99 4.80
CA ILE A 140 -8.29 -5.70 3.98
C ILE A 140 -8.73 -5.82 2.52
N ALA A 141 -9.99 -6.22 2.29
CA ALA A 141 -10.54 -6.33 0.95
C ALA A 141 -10.57 -4.97 0.21
N ASN A 142 -11.05 -3.92 0.88
CA ASN A 142 -11.12 -2.57 0.30
C ASN A 142 -9.74 -1.99 0.01
N THR A 143 -8.74 -2.24 0.86
CA THR A 143 -7.34 -1.88 0.59
C THR A 143 -6.80 -2.60 -0.65
N ASN A 144 -7.03 -3.91 -0.75
CA ASN A 144 -6.61 -4.71 -1.89
C ASN A 144 -7.26 -4.23 -3.21
N ASP A 145 -8.56 -3.91 -3.16
CA ASP A 145 -9.29 -3.39 -4.30
C ASP A 145 -8.75 -2.01 -4.74
N LEU A 146 -8.47 -1.11 -3.80
CA LEU A 146 -7.88 0.20 -4.10
C LEU A 146 -6.52 0.05 -4.80
N ILE A 147 -5.65 -0.84 -4.29
CA ILE A 147 -4.34 -1.11 -4.91
C ILE A 147 -4.55 -1.67 -6.33
N ARG A 148 -5.48 -2.61 -6.50
CA ARG A 148 -5.80 -3.22 -7.79
C ARG A 148 -6.28 -2.18 -8.81
N GLU A 149 -7.21 -1.32 -8.41
CA GLU A 149 -7.75 -0.25 -9.25
C GLU A 149 -6.65 0.74 -9.65
N THR A 150 -5.80 1.12 -8.70
CA THR A 150 -4.67 2.04 -8.92
C THR A 150 -3.66 1.44 -9.90
N LYS A 151 -3.24 0.19 -9.68
CA LYS A 151 -2.31 -0.52 -10.59
C LYS A 151 -2.93 -0.67 -11.98
N ARG A 152 -4.19 -1.10 -12.09
CA ARG A 152 -4.87 -1.23 -13.40
C ARG A 152 -4.93 0.10 -14.14
N LYS A 153 -5.17 1.22 -13.45
CA LYS A 153 -5.16 2.55 -14.07
C LYS A 153 -3.80 2.90 -14.65
N VAL A 154 -2.72 2.66 -13.89
CA VAL A 154 -1.34 2.93 -14.34
C VAL A 154 -0.95 2.02 -15.50
N VAL A 155 -1.19 0.70 -15.39
CA VAL A 155 -0.83 -0.26 -16.44
C VAL A 155 -1.58 0.01 -17.76
N LYS A 156 -2.85 0.45 -17.70
CA LYS A 156 -3.59 0.88 -18.90
C LYS A 156 -2.93 2.06 -19.62
N GLN A 157 -2.32 3.00 -18.90
CA GLN A 157 -1.58 4.09 -19.52
C GLN A 157 -0.34 3.58 -20.23
N TYR A 158 0.40 2.65 -19.60
CA TYR A 158 1.55 2.01 -20.26
C TYR A 158 1.15 1.24 -21.52
N LEU A 159 0.04 0.49 -21.49
CA LEU A 159 -0.48 -0.22 -22.67
C LEU A 159 -0.76 0.71 -23.86
N VAL A 160 -1.38 1.87 -23.61
CA VAL A 160 -1.64 2.85 -24.66
C VAL A 160 -0.33 3.35 -25.26
N ASN A 161 0.65 3.69 -24.41
CA ASN A 161 1.94 4.20 -24.84
C ASN A 161 2.76 3.14 -25.61
N THR A 162 2.82 1.90 -25.12
CA THR A 162 3.56 0.82 -25.79
C THR A 162 2.93 0.46 -27.11
N LYS A 163 1.59 0.41 -27.19
CA LYS A 163 0.88 0.14 -28.44
C LYS A 163 1.18 1.19 -29.51
N GLN A 164 1.20 2.47 -29.14
CA GLN A 164 1.57 3.55 -30.08
C GLN A 164 2.98 3.36 -30.62
N VAL A 165 3.96 3.01 -29.77
CA VAL A 165 5.34 2.76 -30.19
C VAL A 165 5.43 1.54 -31.11
N ILE A 166 4.70 0.46 -30.80
CA ILE A 166 4.61 -0.75 -31.63
C ILE A 166 4.06 -0.42 -33.01
N ASP A 167 2.98 0.37 -33.08
CA ASP A 167 2.36 0.76 -34.36
C ASP A 167 3.30 1.62 -35.22
N ILE A 168 4.03 2.55 -34.60
CA ILE A 168 5.04 3.38 -35.30
C ILE A 168 6.17 2.50 -35.85
N GLN A 169 6.73 1.63 -35.02
CA GLN A 169 7.84 0.75 -35.41
C GLN A 169 7.42 -0.28 -36.45
N SER A 170 6.19 -0.81 -36.38
CA SER A 170 5.64 -1.68 -37.41
C SER A 170 5.62 -0.99 -38.77
N LYS A 171 5.09 0.25 -38.84
CA LYS A 171 5.06 1.03 -40.08
C LYS A 171 6.46 1.36 -40.60
N GLU A 172 7.41 1.63 -39.71
CA GLU A 172 8.81 1.86 -40.08
C GLU A 172 9.42 0.59 -40.69
N LEU A 173 9.22 -0.58 -40.07
CA LEU A 173 9.69 -1.87 -40.59
C LEU A 173 9.09 -2.18 -41.97
N ASP A 174 7.80 -1.93 -42.17
CA ASP A 174 7.13 -2.11 -43.47
C ASP A 174 7.73 -1.20 -44.53
N SER A 175 7.99 0.06 -44.18
CA SER A 175 8.58 1.06 -45.07
C SER A 175 10.02 0.70 -45.46
N LEU A 176 10.84 0.29 -44.48
CA LEU A 176 12.21 -0.15 -44.73
C LEU A 176 12.25 -1.43 -45.57
N SER A 177 11.38 -2.40 -45.27
CA SER A 177 11.27 -3.65 -46.03
C SER A 177 10.87 -3.37 -47.48
N SER A 178 9.92 -2.45 -47.70
CA SER A 178 9.50 -2.03 -49.03
C SER A 178 10.62 -1.33 -49.80
N ALA A 179 11.41 -0.48 -49.14
CA ALA A 179 12.56 0.20 -49.75
C ALA A 179 13.64 -0.80 -50.19
N ILE A 180 13.98 -1.78 -49.33
CA ILE A 180 14.91 -2.85 -49.67
C ILE A 180 14.36 -3.68 -50.84
N LEU A 181 13.09 -4.07 -50.78
CA LEU A 181 12.46 -4.88 -51.82
C LEU A 181 12.45 -4.16 -53.17
N LYS A 182 12.22 -2.84 -53.18
CA LYS A 182 12.31 -2.01 -54.39
C LYS A 182 13.71 -2.06 -55.00
N ILE A 183 14.76 -1.80 -54.21
CA ILE A 183 16.16 -1.86 -54.68
C ILE A 183 16.50 -3.27 -55.18
N LYS A 184 16.14 -4.29 -54.40
CA LYS A 184 16.41 -5.69 -54.77
C LYS A 184 15.72 -6.09 -56.07
N THR A 185 14.48 -5.68 -56.27
CA THR A 185 13.71 -6.00 -57.48
C THR A 185 14.25 -5.23 -58.69
N GLU A 186 14.53 -3.94 -58.54
CA GLU A 186 15.03 -3.06 -59.62
C GLU A 186 16.37 -3.54 -60.19
N TYR A 187 17.26 -4.05 -59.33
CA TYR A 187 18.59 -4.53 -59.73
C TYR A 187 18.73 -6.06 -59.75
N ASN A 188 17.63 -6.80 -59.58
CA ASN A 188 17.60 -8.27 -59.50
C ASN A 188 18.59 -8.86 -58.48
N ILE A 189 18.73 -8.19 -57.33
CA ILE A 189 19.60 -8.58 -56.23
C ILE A 189 18.81 -9.47 -55.26
N VAL A 190 19.29 -10.69 -55.04
CA VAL A 190 18.68 -11.63 -54.09
C VAL A 190 19.53 -11.66 -52.81
N ASP A 191 20.81 -12.01 -52.97
CA ASP A 191 21.84 -11.96 -51.93
C ASP A 191 23.01 -11.10 -52.41
N GLU A 192 23.10 -9.88 -51.86
CA GLU A 192 24.13 -8.91 -52.23
C GLU A 192 25.55 -9.46 -52.03
N LYS A 193 25.80 -10.19 -50.93
CA LYS A 193 27.16 -10.63 -50.57
C LYS A 193 27.62 -11.76 -51.47
N ASP A 194 26.76 -12.76 -51.67
CA ASP A 194 27.08 -13.90 -52.52
C ASP A 194 27.16 -13.49 -54.00
N GLN A 195 26.25 -12.63 -54.46
CA GLN A 195 26.30 -12.09 -55.83
C GLN A 195 27.53 -11.21 -56.04
N ALA A 196 27.92 -10.35 -55.09
CA ALA A 196 29.14 -9.56 -55.19
C ALA A 196 30.40 -10.43 -55.32
N LYS A 197 30.48 -11.51 -54.53
CA LYS A 197 31.59 -12.46 -54.56
C LYS A 197 31.65 -13.23 -55.88
N TYR A 198 30.51 -13.69 -56.37
CA TYR A 198 30.41 -14.39 -57.65
C TYR A 198 30.81 -13.48 -58.82
N LEU A 199 30.25 -12.27 -58.89
CA LEU A 199 30.52 -11.30 -59.94
C LEU A 199 32.00 -10.86 -59.94
N SER A 200 32.58 -10.64 -58.76
CA SER A 200 34.01 -10.34 -58.62
C SER A 200 34.90 -11.45 -59.18
N LYS A 201 34.56 -12.72 -58.89
CA LYS A 201 35.28 -13.88 -59.44
C LYS A 201 35.16 -13.95 -60.96
N GLN A 202 33.95 -13.77 -61.50
CA GLN A 202 33.70 -13.83 -62.94
C GLN A 202 34.42 -12.72 -63.72
N MET A 203 34.48 -11.50 -63.17
CA MET A 203 35.25 -10.40 -63.73
C MET A 203 36.77 -10.67 -63.68
N SER A 204 37.27 -11.30 -62.61
CA SER A 204 38.70 -11.63 -62.48
C SER A 204 39.16 -12.72 -63.46
N THR A 205 38.26 -13.60 -63.90
CA THR A 205 38.54 -14.65 -64.90
C THR A 205 38.39 -14.16 -66.34
N GLY A 206 38.16 -12.85 -66.57
CA GLY A 206 38.05 -12.25 -67.90
C GLY A 206 36.77 -12.61 -68.66
N SER A 207 35.76 -13.16 -67.99
CA SER A 207 34.49 -13.53 -68.61
C SER A 207 33.59 -12.30 -68.78
N SER A 208 32.95 -12.15 -69.95
CA SER A 208 31.95 -11.09 -70.13
C SER A 208 30.72 -11.35 -69.25
N LEU A 209 30.23 -10.31 -68.58
CA LEU A 209 29.01 -10.38 -67.79
C LEU A 209 27.81 -10.33 -68.74
N ASN A 210 26.81 -11.20 -68.53
CA ASN A 210 25.53 -11.10 -69.22
C ASN A 210 24.73 -9.88 -68.72
N GLU A 211 23.67 -9.50 -69.41
CA GLU A 211 22.88 -8.29 -69.12
C GLU A 211 22.37 -8.24 -67.66
N ASN A 212 21.90 -9.38 -67.15
CA ASN A 212 21.44 -9.49 -65.76
C ASN A 212 22.59 -9.32 -64.75
N ALA A 213 23.73 -9.96 -64.99
CA ALA A 213 24.93 -9.83 -64.15
C ALA A 213 25.49 -8.40 -64.18
N GLN A 214 25.37 -7.68 -65.29
CA GLN A 214 25.72 -6.27 -65.39
C GLN A 214 24.78 -5.40 -64.54
N LEU A 215 23.47 -5.64 -64.60
CA LEU A 215 22.47 -4.93 -63.79
C LEU A 215 22.70 -5.16 -62.28
N GLN A 216 22.95 -6.42 -61.88
CA GLN A 216 23.29 -6.77 -60.50
C GLN A 216 24.59 -6.10 -60.04
N ALA A 217 25.65 -6.13 -60.87
CA ALA A 217 26.91 -5.47 -60.57
C ALA A 217 26.74 -3.96 -60.37
N LYS A 218 25.91 -3.32 -61.20
CA LYS A 218 25.57 -1.89 -61.06
C LYS A 218 24.84 -1.62 -59.75
N GLY A 219 23.80 -2.40 -59.44
CA GLY A 219 23.04 -2.25 -58.19
C GLY A 219 23.89 -2.46 -56.95
N ILE A 220 24.75 -3.49 -56.94
CA ILE A 220 25.68 -3.72 -55.83
C ILE A 220 26.64 -2.53 -55.69
N LYS A 221 27.21 -2.04 -56.79
CA LYS A 221 28.15 -0.91 -56.75
C LYS A 221 27.50 0.38 -56.25
N GLU A 222 26.30 0.69 -56.72
CA GLU A 222 25.62 1.97 -56.45
C GLU A 222 24.81 1.96 -55.15
N LYS A 223 24.24 0.80 -54.77
CA LYS A 223 23.24 0.69 -53.69
C LYS A 223 23.71 -0.13 -52.47
N SER A 224 24.87 -0.78 -52.49
CA SER A 224 25.37 -1.58 -51.35
C SER A 224 25.39 -0.78 -50.03
N THR A 225 25.85 0.47 -50.06
CA THR A 225 25.87 1.31 -48.85
C THR A 225 24.47 1.60 -48.33
N GLU A 226 23.54 1.92 -49.24
CA GLU A 226 22.13 2.18 -48.90
C GLU A 226 21.46 0.93 -48.31
N LEU A 227 21.64 -0.23 -48.95
CA LEU A 227 21.15 -1.52 -48.47
C LEU A 227 21.70 -1.87 -47.08
N LYS A 228 23.00 -1.67 -46.84
CA LYS A 228 23.61 -1.89 -45.52
C LYS A 228 23.02 -1.00 -44.43
N ILE A 229 22.74 0.27 -44.75
CA ILE A 229 22.10 1.21 -43.80
C ILE A 229 20.67 0.75 -43.50
N LEU A 230 19.90 0.39 -44.53
CA LEU A 230 18.52 -0.10 -44.38
C LEU A 230 18.47 -1.39 -43.56
N ASP A 231 19.32 -2.37 -43.86
CA ASP A 231 19.44 -3.63 -43.10
C ASP A 231 19.83 -3.37 -41.64
N GLY A 232 20.80 -2.47 -41.42
CA GLY A 232 21.21 -2.07 -40.08
C GLY A 232 20.06 -1.46 -39.28
N ARG A 233 19.24 -0.64 -39.95
CA ARG A 233 18.06 -0.01 -39.34
C ARG A 233 16.92 -0.99 -39.10
N ILE A 234 16.64 -1.91 -40.03
CA ILE A 234 15.68 -3.00 -39.78
C ILE A 234 16.09 -3.80 -38.55
N LYS A 235 17.36 -4.19 -38.44
CA LYS A 235 17.85 -4.98 -37.30
C LYS A 235 17.70 -4.23 -35.98
N SER A 236 18.04 -2.94 -35.94
CA SER A 236 17.90 -2.14 -34.72
C SER A 236 16.44 -1.89 -34.35
N THR A 237 15.59 -1.57 -35.32
CA THR A 237 14.14 -1.35 -35.12
C THR A 237 13.47 -2.65 -34.68
N LEU A 238 13.75 -3.79 -35.31
CA LEU A 238 13.20 -5.10 -34.94
C LEU A 238 13.59 -5.49 -33.50
N LYS A 239 14.85 -5.24 -33.10
CA LYS A 239 15.30 -5.47 -31.73
C LYS A 239 14.54 -4.61 -30.72
N SER A 240 14.28 -3.35 -31.05
CA SER A 240 13.48 -2.44 -30.21
C SER A 240 12.02 -2.89 -30.14
N TYR A 241 11.43 -3.19 -31.30
CA TYR A 241 10.06 -3.66 -31.45
C TYR A 241 9.77 -4.88 -30.61
N SER A 242 10.60 -5.92 -30.70
CA SER A 242 10.41 -7.15 -29.92
C SER A 242 10.44 -6.89 -28.41
N LYS A 243 11.34 -6.01 -27.95
CA LYS A 243 11.42 -5.64 -26.52
C LYS A 243 10.19 -4.88 -26.04
N ILE A 244 9.69 -3.93 -26.85
CA ILE A 244 8.49 -3.17 -26.48
C ILE A 244 7.24 -4.06 -26.54
N LYS A 245 7.17 -4.96 -27.52
CA LYS A 245 6.10 -5.94 -27.65
C LYS A 245 6.04 -6.88 -26.46
N GLU A 246 7.18 -7.42 -26.02
CA GLU A 246 7.28 -8.25 -24.82
C GLU A 246 6.77 -7.52 -23.56
N LYS A 247 7.14 -6.24 -23.39
CA LYS A 247 6.60 -5.40 -22.30
C LYS A 247 5.09 -5.18 -22.42
N ASN A 248 4.60 -4.90 -23.62
CA ASN A 248 3.17 -4.72 -23.87
C ASN A 248 2.38 -5.99 -23.52
N ASP A 249 2.89 -7.16 -23.90
CA ASP A 249 2.27 -8.45 -23.62
C ASP A 249 2.26 -8.72 -22.10
N SER A 250 3.34 -8.38 -21.39
CA SER A 250 3.38 -8.41 -19.91
C SER A 250 2.33 -7.50 -19.28
N TYR A 251 2.16 -6.27 -19.78
CA TYR A 251 1.10 -5.37 -19.30
C TYR A 251 -0.31 -5.88 -19.59
N LEU A 252 -0.52 -6.59 -20.70
CA LEU A 252 -1.81 -7.22 -21.00
C LEU A 252 -2.13 -8.33 -20.00
N LEU A 253 -1.14 -9.14 -19.64
CA LEU A 253 -1.28 -10.16 -18.60
C LEU A 253 -1.62 -9.53 -17.24
N ASP A 254 -0.95 -8.45 -16.87
CA ASP A 254 -1.20 -7.71 -15.62
C ASP A 254 -2.63 -7.15 -15.53
N VAL A 255 -3.19 -6.66 -16.64
CA VAL A 255 -4.57 -6.14 -16.68
C VAL A 255 -5.60 -7.28 -16.66
N ALA A 256 -5.31 -8.37 -17.36
CA ALA A 256 -6.19 -9.54 -17.43
C ALA A 256 -6.23 -10.33 -16.11
N GLY A 257 -5.14 -10.31 -15.35
CA GLY A 257 -5.01 -10.99 -14.07
C GLY A 257 -5.87 -10.38 -12.95
N GLU A 258 -6.32 -11.25 -12.05
CA GLU A 258 -6.82 -10.87 -10.74
C GLU A 258 -5.72 -11.14 -9.72
N MET A 259 -4.90 -10.12 -9.45
CA MET A 259 -3.84 -10.20 -8.45
C MET A 259 -4.35 -9.70 -7.10
N ASP A 260 -3.90 -10.38 -6.06
CA ASP A 260 -3.97 -9.89 -4.68
C ASP A 260 -2.64 -9.26 -4.29
N PHE A 261 -2.72 -8.24 -3.44
CA PHE A 261 -1.59 -7.44 -2.97
C PHE A 261 -1.22 -7.71 -1.52
N TYR A 262 -1.88 -8.70 -0.92
CA TYR A 262 -1.62 -9.18 0.42
C TYR A 262 -1.85 -10.70 0.49
N THR A 263 -1.26 -11.34 1.49
CA THR A 263 -1.60 -12.70 1.90
C THR A 263 -1.89 -12.74 3.39
N TYR A 264 -2.82 -13.58 3.81
CA TYR A 264 -3.11 -13.77 5.23
C TYR A 264 -2.01 -14.60 5.89
N VAL A 265 -1.30 -14.01 6.84
CA VAL A 265 -0.52 -14.76 7.83
C VAL A 265 -1.45 -15.26 8.93
N SER A 266 -2.39 -14.41 9.35
CA SER A 266 -3.49 -14.77 10.26
C SER A 266 -4.78 -14.07 9.80
N LYS A 267 -5.85 -14.85 9.64
CA LYS A 267 -7.16 -14.34 9.23
C LYS A 267 -7.84 -13.60 10.40
N PRO A 268 -8.76 -12.65 10.12
CA PRO A 268 -9.52 -11.97 11.16
C PRO A 268 -10.23 -12.96 12.08
N ASP A 269 -9.81 -12.99 13.34
CA ASP A 269 -10.35 -13.88 14.36
C ASP A 269 -11.70 -13.37 14.90
N LEU A 270 -12.47 -14.28 15.50
CA LEU A 270 -13.69 -13.94 16.24
C LEU A 270 -13.37 -14.17 17.71
N GLN A 271 -13.13 -13.10 18.45
CA GLN A 271 -12.79 -13.22 19.88
C GLN A 271 -14.06 -13.23 20.74
N ASP A 272 -14.16 -14.25 21.58
CA ASP A 272 -15.25 -14.37 22.57
C ASP A 272 -14.93 -13.61 23.88
N LYS A 273 -13.68 -13.17 24.04
CA LYS A 273 -13.23 -12.42 25.22
C LYS A 273 -13.27 -10.92 24.96
N LYS A 274 -13.94 -10.17 25.83
CA LYS A 274 -13.94 -8.71 25.78
C LYS A 274 -12.53 -8.13 25.99
N CYS A 275 -12.22 -7.09 25.22
CA CYS A 275 -10.96 -6.36 25.31
C CYS A 275 -11.07 -5.09 26.17
N SER A 276 -12.26 -4.49 26.28
CA SER A 276 -12.51 -3.28 27.05
C SER A 276 -13.95 -3.27 27.57
N PRO A 277 -14.25 -2.65 28.73
CA PRO A 277 -13.32 -2.14 29.72
C PRO A 277 -12.68 -3.24 30.55
N VAL A 278 -11.41 -3.06 30.91
CA VAL A 278 -10.75 -3.89 31.93
C VAL A 278 -11.17 -3.37 33.31
N ARG A 279 -12.33 -3.84 33.78
CA ARG A 279 -13.04 -3.25 34.94
C ARG A 279 -12.20 -3.16 36.22
N TRP A 280 -11.34 -4.14 36.47
CA TRP A 280 -10.47 -4.13 37.66
C TRP A 280 -9.42 -3.00 37.62
N ILE A 281 -8.93 -2.63 36.43
CA ILE A 281 -8.00 -1.51 36.26
C ILE A 281 -8.69 -0.19 36.60
N ILE A 282 -9.94 -0.01 36.15
CA ILE A 282 -10.73 1.19 36.46
C ILE A 282 -10.87 1.35 37.98
N VAL A 283 -11.28 0.28 38.66
CA VAL A 283 -11.42 0.28 40.13
C VAL A 283 -10.08 0.60 40.81
N LEU A 284 -8.99 -0.03 40.38
CA LEU A 284 -7.65 0.19 40.97
C LEU A 284 -7.15 1.63 40.77
N VAL A 285 -7.30 2.18 39.57
CA VAL A 285 -6.86 3.56 39.29
C VAL A 285 -7.71 4.54 40.10
N SER A 286 -9.04 4.36 40.13
CA SER A 286 -9.93 5.22 40.91
C SER A 286 -9.65 5.18 42.42
N THR A 287 -9.36 4.02 43.01
CA THR A 287 -9.04 3.92 44.44
C THR A 287 -7.71 4.56 44.78
N ILE A 288 -6.68 4.36 43.95
CA ILE A 288 -5.37 5.00 44.10
C ILE A 288 -5.50 6.52 43.97
N SER A 289 -6.21 7.03 42.95
CA SER A 289 -6.47 8.46 42.79
C SER A 289 -7.19 9.04 44.01
N ALA A 290 -8.24 8.38 44.51
CA ALA A 290 -8.97 8.81 45.69
C ALA A 290 -8.08 8.86 46.94
N PHE A 291 -7.19 7.88 47.11
CA PHE A 291 -6.21 7.86 48.19
C PHE A 291 -5.28 9.09 48.13
N PHE A 292 -4.70 9.37 46.95
CA PHE A 292 -3.82 10.52 46.76
C PHE A 292 -4.54 11.85 46.97
N PHE A 293 -5.73 12.03 46.40
CA PHE A 293 -6.51 13.26 46.61
C PHE A 293 -6.85 13.47 48.08
N THR A 294 -7.21 12.41 48.79
CA THR A 294 -7.48 12.46 50.23
C THR A 294 -6.24 12.84 51.01
N LEU A 295 -5.08 12.27 50.66
CA LEU A 295 -3.81 12.58 51.30
C LEU A 295 -3.45 14.05 51.14
N VAL A 296 -3.50 14.56 49.91
CA VAL A 296 -3.25 15.98 49.58
C VAL A 296 -4.21 16.89 50.34
N PHE A 297 -5.51 16.57 50.32
CA PHE A 297 -6.53 17.35 51.03
C PHE A 297 -6.27 17.43 52.55
N ILE A 298 -5.89 16.31 53.17
CA ILE A 298 -5.57 16.28 54.61
C ILE A 298 -4.30 17.06 54.92
N LEU A 299 -3.28 16.99 54.07
CA LEU A 299 -2.04 17.77 54.23
C LEU A 299 -2.32 19.27 54.17
N PHE A 300 -3.11 19.74 53.19
CA PHE A 300 -3.54 21.14 53.12
C PHE A 300 -4.34 21.57 54.35
N LYS A 301 -5.31 20.74 54.79
CA LYS A 301 -6.12 21.04 55.97
C LYS A 301 -5.32 21.12 57.27
N ASN A 302 -4.34 20.23 57.45
CA ASN A 302 -3.48 20.26 58.65
C ASN A 302 -2.58 21.50 58.62
N ARG A 303 -1.95 21.82 57.48
CA ARG A 303 -1.13 23.04 57.33
C ARG A 303 -1.91 24.33 57.63
N SER A 304 -3.18 24.40 57.25
CA SER A 304 -4.04 25.56 57.55
C SER A 304 -4.40 25.70 59.03
N LYS A 305 -4.34 24.62 59.81
CA LYS A 305 -4.60 24.66 61.26
C LYS A 305 -3.39 25.11 62.06
N ASP A 306 -2.18 24.96 61.52
CA ASP A 306 -0.94 25.40 62.17
C ASP A 306 -0.65 26.91 61.92
N LEU A 307 -1.48 27.59 61.13
CA LEU A 307 -1.38 29.03 60.77
C LEU A 307 -2.39 29.93 61.52
N ILE A 308 -3.19 29.38 62.44
CA ILE A 308 -4.13 30.10 63.32
C ILE A 308 -3.71 29.80 64.75
#